data_AF-A0A7Y9DZZ1-F1
#
_entry.id   AF-A0A7Y9DZZ1-F1
#
_cell.length_a   1.000
_cell.length_b   1.000
_cell.length_c   1.000
_cell.angle_alpha   90.00
_cell.angle_beta   90.00
_cell.angle_gamma   90.00
#
_symmetry.space_group_name_H-M   'P 1'
#
loop_
_entity.id
_entity.type
_entity.pdbx_description
1 polymer ?
#
loop_
_entity_poly.entity_id
_entity_poly.type
_entity_poly.pdbx_seq_one_letter_code
_entity_poly.pdbx_strand_id
1 'polypeptide(L)'
;MNRTEAQEGRTVTGTATTPPVSVIRPALRDAPFAAELALWLGEGIATHHADARDEHIRPAVVIVPEYLHGAPRTLLADLATARWSGRTVGLVGYGGRTRARYALEDARDALREAGARLVGPSLGLDVARVRASGFDVADVVLRDLVLDELAAG
;
A
#
# COMPACT_ATOMS: atom_id res chain seq x y z
N MET A 1 57.46 -2.42 -9.47
CA MET A 1 56.86 -2.39 -10.82
C MET A 1 55.38 -2.67 -10.63
N ASN A 2 54.62 -1.63 -10.30
CA ASN A 2 53.22 -1.73 -9.85
C ASN A 2 52.30 -1.33 -11.00
N ARG A 3 51.44 -2.24 -11.45
CA ARG A 3 50.25 -1.90 -12.24
C ARG A 3 49.09 -1.76 -11.27
N THR A 4 48.67 -0.52 -11.04
CA THR A 4 47.41 -0.19 -10.37
C THR A 4 46.37 -0.09 -11.47
N GLU A 5 45.44 -1.04 -11.52
CA GLU A 5 44.26 -0.97 -12.36
C GLU A 5 43.33 0.12 -11.79
N ALA A 6 43.11 1.18 -12.57
CA ALA A 6 42.11 2.18 -12.29
C ALA A 6 40.74 1.57 -12.59
N GLN A 7 40.03 1.16 -11.55
CA GLN A 7 38.62 0.77 -11.65
C GLN A 7 37.80 2.08 -11.70
N GLU A 8 37.37 2.44 -12.91
CA GLU A 8 36.55 3.61 -13.18
C GLU A 8 35.28 3.57 -12.33
N GLY A 9 35.14 4.59 -11.48
CA GLY A 9 33.97 4.84 -10.68
C GLY A 9 32.77 5.15 -11.58
N ARG A 10 31.90 4.15 -11.75
CA ARG A 10 30.56 4.35 -12.28
C ARG A 10 29.71 4.94 -11.17
N THR A 11 29.70 6.27 -11.05
CA THR A 11 28.78 6.98 -10.16
C THR A 11 27.36 6.78 -10.69
N VAL A 12 26.62 5.82 -10.12
CA VAL A 12 25.18 5.69 -10.35
C VAL A 12 24.52 6.83 -9.58
N THR A 13 24.28 7.95 -10.27
CA THR A 13 23.46 9.05 -9.76
C THR A 13 21.99 8.60 -9.81
N GLY A 14 21.60 7.69 -8.91
CA GLY A 14 20.21 7.39 -8.69
C GLY A 14 19.60 8.55 -7.91
N THR A 15 18.82 9.42 -8.57
CA THR A 15 17.85 10.23 -7.85
C THR A 15 16.92 9.26 -7.13
N ALA A 16 16.95 9.26 -5.80
CA ALA A 16 15.99 8.52 -5.01
C ALA A 16 14.61 9.13 -5.26
N THR A 17 13.89 8.59 -6.25
CA THR A 17 12.54 9.03 -6.59
C THR A 17 11.63 8.57 -5.46
N THR A 18 11.23 9.49 -4.58
CA THR A 18 10.23 9.21 -3.54
C THR A 18 8.97 8.66 -4.21
N PRO A 19 8.46 7.49 -3.81
CA PRO A 19 7.38 6.82 -4.54
C PRO A 19 6.14 7.72 -4.66
N PRO A 20 5.46 7.69 -5.81
CA PRO A 20 4.35 8.60 -6.12
C PRO A 20 3.08 8.31 -5.32
N VAL A 21 2.92 7.07 -4.87
CA VAL A 21 1.82 6.62 -4.01
C VAL A 21 2.39 6.23 -2.65
N SER A 22 1.78 6.71 -1.56
CA SER A 22 2.18 6.33 -0.21
C SER A 22 1.52 5.02 0.20
N VAL A 23 2.31 4.03 0.66
CA VAL A 23 1.76 2.83 1.31
C VAL A 23 1.68 3.06 2.82
N ILE A 24 0.47 3.13 3.35
CA ILE A 24 0.20 3.41 4.75
C ILE A 24 -0.04 2.11 5.49
N ARG A 25 0.86 1.83 6.43
CA ARG A 25 0.77 0.71 7.36
C ARG A 25 0.04 1.14 8.63
N PRO A 26 -0.85 0.30 9.16
CA PRO A 26 -1.39 0.52 10.49
C PRO A 26 -0.26 0.34 11.53
N ALA A 27 -0.16 1.26 12.49
CA ALA A 27 0.82 1.21 13.56
C ALA A 27 0.45 0.16 14.62
N LEU A 28 0.51 -1.11 14.22
CA LEU A 28 0.20 -2.25 15.08
C LEU A 28 1.48 -2.98 15.44
N ARG A 29 1.68 -3.21 16.74
CA ARG A 29 2.91 -3.80 17.29
C ARG A 29 3.19 -5.20 16.74
N ASP A 30 2.14 -5.96 16.43
CA ASP A 30 2.19 -7.38 16.06
C ASP A 30 1.49 -7.66 14.71
N ALA A 31 1.88 -6.93 13.67
CA ALA A 31 1.35 -7.09 12.32
C ALA A 31 2.46 -7.40 11.29
N PRO A 32 3.19 -8.53 11.41
CA PRO A 32 4.34 -8.84 10.54
C PRO A 32 3.94 -8.92 9.06
N PHE A 33 2.74 -9.44 8.78
CA PHE A 33 2.23 -9.51 7.41
C PHE A 33 1.96 -8.12 6.80
N ALA A 34 1.59 -7.11 7.59
CA ALA A 34 1.45 -5.74 7.09
C ALA A 34 2.80 -5.15 6.65
N ALA A 35 3.90 -5.53 7.29
CA ALA A 35 5.24 -5.06 6.91
C ALA A 35 5.68 -5.69 5.59
N GLU A 36 5.52 -7.01 5.45
CA GLU A 36 5.80 -7.74 4.21
C GLU A 36 4.95 -7.21 3.05
N LEU A 37 3.63 -7.09 3.27
CA LEU A 37 2.71 -6.57 2.27
C LEU A 37 3.06 -5.14 1.84
N ALA A 38 3.48 -4.28 2.77
CA ALA A 38 3.85 -2.90 2.44
C ALA A 38 5.13 -2.79 1.62
N LEU A 39 6.13 -3.63 1.90
CA LEU A 39 7.35 -3.67 1.11
C LEU A 39 7.04 -4.07 -0.32
N TRP A 40 6.30 -5.17 -0.48
CA TRP A 40 5.94 -5.68 -1.80
C TRP A 40 5.02 -4.72 -2.57
N LEU A 41 4.05 -4.07 -1.90
CA LEU A 41 3.27 -2.97 -2.49
C LEU A 41 4.16 -1.81 -2.96
N GLY A 42 5.15 -1.43 -2.16
CA GLY A 42 6.10 -0.37 -2.50
C GLY A 42 6.94 -0.70 -3.73
N GLU A 43 7.41 -1.94 -3.83
CA GLU A 43 8.15 -2.45 -5.00
C GLU A 43 7.28 -2.44 -6.26
N GLY A 44 6.03 -2.89 -6.18
CA GLY A 44 5.07 -2.83 -7.28
C GLY A 44 4.79 -1.40 -7.75
N ILE A 45 4.49 -0.49 -6.81
CA ILE A 45 4.27 0.93 -7.11
C ILE A 45 5.48 1.56 -7.80
N ALA A 46 6.69 1.32 -7.28
CA ALA A 46 7.92 1.88 -7.83
C ALA A 46 8.19 1.36 -9.25
N THR A 47 7.86 0.09 -9.53
CA THR A 47 8.00 -0.52 -10.85
C THR A 47 7.02 0.07 -11.87
N HIS A 48 5.80 0.39 -11.45
CA HIS A 48 4.73 0.81 -12.36
C HIS A 48 4.55 2.32 -12.50
N HIS A 49 5.01 3.11 -11.53
CA HIS A 49 4.85 4.57 -11.52
C HIS A 49 6.17 5.31 -11.33
N ALA A 50 7.24 4.86 -11.98
CA ALA A 50 8.54 5.54 -11.91
C ALA A 50 8.47 7.04 -12.28
N ASP A 51 7.47 7.46 -13.07
CA ASP A 51 7.34 8.80 -13.63
C ASP A 51 6.17 9.65 -13.06
N ALA A 52 5.44 9.17 -12.05
CA ALA A 52 4.29 9.92 -11.54
C ALA A 52 4.74 11.21 -10.82
N ARG A 53 4.07 12.31 -11.18
CA ARG A 53 4.44 13.69 -10.80
C ARG A 53 4.12 13.99 -9.34
N ASP A 54 4.80 15.01 -8.83
CA ASP A 54 4.67 15.52 -7.47
C ASP A 54 3.32 16.22 -7.28
N GLU A 55 2.31 15.49 -6.81
CA GLU A 55 1.04 16.07 -6.37
C GLU A 55 1.12 16.60 -4.94
N HIS A 56 0.49 17.76 -4.70
CA HIS A 56 0.42 18.36 -3.36
C HIS A 56 -0.30 17.46 -2.34
N ILE A 57 -1.22 16.60 -2.81
CA ILE A 57 -1.90 15.58 -2.01
C ILE A 57 -1.70 14.22 -2.67
N ARG A 58 -0.60 13.54 -2.33
CA ARG A 58 -0.26 12.26 -2.95
C ARG A 58 -1.30 11.17 -2.65
N PRO A 59 -1.69 10.34 -3.62
CA PRO A 59 -2.56 9.20 -3.36
C PRO A 59 -1.97 8.24 -2.32
N ALA A 60 -2.83 7.43 -1.68
CA ALA A 60 -2.40 6.45 -0.70
C ALA A 60 -3.05 5.08 -0.91
N VAL A 61 -2.31 4.03 -0.57
CA VAL A 61 -2.85 2.69 -0.33
C VAL A 61 -2.81 2.43 1.17
N VAL A 62 -3.94 2.13 1.77
CA VAL A 62 -4.04 1.80 3.20
C VAL A 62 -4.16 0.29 3.37
N ILE A 63 -3.31 -0.25 4.23
CA ILE A 63 -3.36 -1.67 4.62
C ILE A 63 -4.29 -1.85 5.81
N VAL A 64 -5.27 -2.74 5.68
CA VAL A 64 -6.35 -2.94 6.66
C VAL A 64 -6.36 -4.39 7.17
N PRO A 65 -5.69 -4.69 8.27
CA PRO A 65 -5.78 -6.01 8.89
C PRO A 65 -7.15 -6.25 9.48
N GLU A 66 -7.60 -7.50 9.45
CA GLU A 66 -8.75 -7.95 10.21
C GLU A 66 -8.32 -8.52 11.57
N TYR A 67 -8.89 -7.97 12.64
CA TYR A 67 -8.81 -8.51 13.98
C TYR A 67 -10.22 -8.67 14.54
N LEU A 68 -10.57 -9.87 15.01
CA LEU A 68 -11.90 -10.18 15.55
C LEU A 68 -13.06 -9.77 14.60
N HIS A 69 -12.90 -10.02 13.30
CA HIS A 69 -13.87 -9.68 12.26
C HIS A 69 -14.13 -8.19 12.01
N GLY A 70 -13.20 -7.31 12.40
CA GLY A 70 -13.28 -5.88 12.08
C GLY A 70 -11.91 -5.24 11.96
N ALA A 71 -11.90 -3.95 11.66
CA ALA A 71 -10.66 -3.18 11.65
C ALA A 71 -10.23 -2.85 13.09
N PRO A 72 -8.92 -2.84 13.39
CA PRO A 72 -8.42 -2.38 14.68
C PRO A 72 -8.91 -0.98 15.01
N ARG A 73 -9.39 -0.76 16.24
CA ARG A 73 -9.88 0.56 16.69
C ARG A 73 -8.84 1.66 16.54
N THR A 74 -7.56 1.35 16.77
CA THR A 74 -6.47 2.30 16.61
C THR A 74 -6.27 2.73 15.16
N LEU A 75 -6.49 1.82 14.21
CA LEU A 75 -6.51 2.15 12.78
C LEU A 75 -7.73 3.02 12.47
N LEU A 76 -8.92 2.65 12.90
CA LEU A 76 -10.14 3.42 12.63
C LEU A 76 -10.06 4.86 13.16
N ALA A 77 -9.51 5.05 14.37
CA ALA A 77 -9.31 6.37 14.94
C ALA A 77 -8.36 7.24 14.09
N ASP A 78 -7.32 6.65 13.50
CA ASP A 78 -6.40 7.33 12.59
C ASP A 78 -7.04 7.61 11.21
N LEU A 79 -7.87 6.71 10.70
CA LEU A 79 -8.62 6.87 9.46
C LEU A 79 -9.71 7.95 9.55
N ALA A 80 -10.28 8.16 10.73
CA ALA A 80 -11.31 9.18 10.95
C ALA A 80 -10.75 10.63 11.05
N THR A 81 -9.43 10.81 10.92
CA THR A 81 -8.82 12.14 11.03
C THR A 81 -8.94 12.95 9.73
N ALA A 82 -9.03 14.28 9.82
CA ALA A 82 -9.17 15.17 8.66
C ALA A 82 -7.96 15.15 7.69
N ARG A 83 -6.86 14.46 8.01
CA ARG A 83 -5.68 14.30 7.15
C ARG A 83 -5.96 13.55 5.84
N TRP A 84 -7.13 12.90 5.75
CA TRP A 84 -7.57 12.14 4.58
C TRP A 84 -8.50 12.92 3.65
N SER A 85 -8.96 14.11 4.07
CA SER A 85 -9.89 14.93 3.28
C SER A 85 -9.30 15.28 1.91
N GLY A 86 -10.06 14.99 0.84
CA GLY A 86 -9.66 15.22 -0.56
C GLY A 86 -8.62 14.24 -1.10
N ARG A 87 -8.00 13.41 -0.26
CA ARG A 87 -6.97 12.45 -0.65
C ARG A 87 -7.58 11.23 -1.34
N THR A 88 -6.98 10.81 -2.45
CA THR A 88 -7.34 9.56 -3.14
C THR A 88 -6.77 8.37 -2.38
N VAL A 89 -7.61 7.39 -2.05
CA VAL A 89 -7.23 6.24 -1.21
C VAL A 89 -7.73 4.92 -1.79
N GLY A 90 -6.79 4.00 -2.02
CA GLY A 90 -7.06 2.57 -2.26
C GLY A 90 -6.95 1.76 -0.97
N LEU A 91 -7.72 0.67 -0.86
CA LEU A 91 -7.76 -0.18 0.33
C LEU A 91 -7.31 -1.61 0.01
N VAL A 92 -6.34 -2.12 0.79
CA VAL A 92 -5.92 -3.52 0.75
C VAL A 92 -6.03 -4.10 2.15
N GLY A 93 -6.95 -5.04 2.32
CA GLY A 93 -7.18 -5.73 3.58
C GLY A 93 -6.59 -7.14 3.58
N TYR A 94 -6.28 -7.64 4.77
CA TYR A 94 -5.86 -9.04 4.94
C TYR A 94 -6.40 -9.65 6.22
N GLY A 95 -6.74 -10.93 6.17
CA GLY A 95 -7.29 -11.66 7.30
C GLY A 95 -7.30 -13.16 7.04
N GLY A 96 -8.12 -13.87 7.81
CA GLY A 96 -8.37 -15.29 7.60
C GLY A 96 -9.40 -15.54 6.48
N ARG A 97 -10.35 -16.43 6.76
CA ARG A 97 -11.35 -16.89 5.78
C ARG A 97 -12.22 -15.79 5.16
N THR A 98 -12.45 -14.71 5.89
CA THR A 98 -13.23 -13.54 5.47
C THR A 98 -12.47 -12.61 4.54
N ARG A 99 -11.15 -12.78 4.41
CA ARG A 99 -10.27 -11.92 3.61
C ARG A 99 -10.40 -10.44 3.98
N ALA A 100 -10.58 -10.14 5.26
CA ALA A 100 -10.76 -8.78 5.77
C ALA A 100 -11.99 -8.02 5.27
N ARG A 101 -13.02 -8.71 4.76
CA ARG A 101 -14.22 -8.06 4.24
C ARG A 101 -14.79 -7.00 5.20
N TYR A 102 -15.04 -7.38 6.45
CA TYR A 102 -15.66 -6.49 7.43
C TYR A 102 -14.72 -5.37 7.87
N ALA A 103 -13.43 -5.66 8.03
CA ALA A 103 -12.44 -4.64 8.34
C ALA A 103 -12.32 -3.60 7.22
N LEU A 104 -12.44 -4.03 5.96
CA LEU A 104 -12.47 -3.16 4.80
C LEU A 104 -13.74 -2.29 4.75
N GLU A 105 -14.88 -2.83 5.16
CA GLU A 105 -16.14 -2.08 5.31
C GLU A 105 -15.97 -1.00 6.40
N ASP A 106 -15.46 -1.35 7.58
CA ASP A 106 -15.19 -0.39 8.68
C ASP A 106 -14.25 0.75 8.23
N ALA A 107 -13.13 0.39 7.57
CA ALA A 107 -12.13 1.36 7.12
C ALA A 107 -12.67 2.29 6.03
N ARG A 108 -13.51 1.76 5.14
CA ARG A 108 -14.17 2.51 4.07
C ARG A 108 -15.11 3.56 4.65
N ASP A 109 -15.88 3.22 5.68
CA ASP A 109 -16.79 4.16 6.31
C ASP A 109 -16.03 5.26 7.07
N ALA A 110 -15.00 4.90 7.85
CA ALA A 110 -14.15 5.88 8.53
C ALA A 110 -13.47 6.88 7.57
N LEU A 111 -12.95 6.40 6.42
CA LEU A 111 -12.33 7.25 5.42
C LEU A 111 -13.32 8.16 4.69
N ARG A 112 -14.54 7.69 4.44
CA ARG A 112 -15.61 8.52 3.85
C ARG A 112 -16.03 9.64 4.78
N GLU A 113 -16.19 9.33 6.07
CA GLU A 113 -16.47 10.34 7.10
C GLU A 113 -15.34 11.38 7.18
N ALA A 114 -14.09 10.96 7.00
CA ALA A 114 -12.93 11.85 6.94
C ALA A 114 -12.80 12.64 5.62
N GLY A 115 -13.68 12.41 4.64
CA GLY A 115 -13.71 13.12 3.35
C GLY A 115 -12.73 12.61 2.30
N ALA A 116 -12.25 11.36 2.41
CA ALA A 116 -11.38 10.74 1.42
C ALA A 116 -12.11 10.37 0.13
N ARG A 117 -11.39 10.38 -1.00
CA ARG A 117 -11.85 9.87 -2.30
C ARG A 117 -11.42 8.40 -2.43
N LEU A 118 -12.34 7.46 -2.23
CA LEU A 118 -12.02 6.04 -2.37
C LEU A 118 -12.01 5.60 -3.83
N VAL A 119 -10.97 4.89 -4.25
CA VAL A 119 -10.84 4.32 -5.60
C VAL A 119 -10.77 2.81 -5.56
N GLY A 120 -11.27 2.19 -6.61
CA GLY A 120 -11.31 0.75 -6.80
C GLY A 120 -12.19 -0.02 -5.80
N PRO A 121 -12.44 -1.30 -6.07
CA PRO A 121 -12.87 -2.24 -5.05
C PRO A 121 -11.75 -2.44 -4.02
N SER A 122 -12.16 -2.63 -2.77
CA SER A 122 -11.25 -3.01 -1.70
C SER A 122 -10.76 -4.44 -1.94
N LEU A 123 -9.44 -4.65 -1.88
CA LEU A 123 -8.84 -5.97 -2.08
C LEU A 123 -8.72 -6.72 -0.75
N GLY A 124 -9.30 -7.90 -0.65
CA GLY A 124 -9.18 -8.77 0.51
C GLY A 124 -8.24 -9.96 0.30
N LEU A 125 -7.23 -10.12 1.15
CA LEU A 125 -6.26 -11.21 1.09
C LEU A 125 -6.48 -12.26 2.20
N ASP A 126 -6.33 -13.54 1.84
CA ASP A 126 -6.22 -14.65 2.78
C ASP A 126 -4.74 -14.91 3.09
N VAL A 127 -4.32 -14.64 4.33
CA VAL A 127 -2.91 -14.73 4.75
C VAL A 127 -2.37 -16.16 4.60
N ALA A 128 -3.17 -17.18 4.91
CA ALA A 128 -2.71 -18.57 4.82
C ALA A 128 -2.47 -18.98 3.37
N ARG A 129 -3.35 -18.53 2.46
CA ARG A 129 -3.21 -18.78 1.03
C ARG A 129 -2.01 -18.06 0.42
N VAL A 130 -1.78 -16.80 0.79
CA VAL A 130 -0.63 -16.01 0.33
C VAL A 130 0.68 -16.67 0.79
N ARG A 131 0.77 -17.09 2.06
CA ARG A 131 1.96 -17.79 2.56
C ARG A 131 2.22 -19.13 1.86
N ALA A 132 1.17 -19.84 1.48
CA ALA A 132 1.29 -21.13 0.80
C ALA A 132 1.66 -21.00 -0.69
N SER A 133 1.22 -19.94 -1.36
CA SER A 133 1.30 -19.80 -2.83
C SER A 133 2.29 -18.72 -3.29
N GLY A 134 2.81 -17.91 -2.37
CA GLY A 134 3.51 -16.67 -2.71
C GLY A 134 2.55 -15.52 -3.05
N PHE A 135 3.11 -14.32 -3.22
CA PHE A 135 2.36 -13.09 -3.53
C PHE A 135 1.94 -12.97 -5.01
N ASP A 136 2.23 -13.97 -5.85
CA ASP A 136 2.02 -13.94 -7.32
C ASP A 136 0.57 -13.62 -7.76
N VAL A 137 -0.43 -13.95 -6.93
CA VAL A 137 -1.86 -13.67 -7.22
C VAL A 137 -2.27 -12.27 -6.77
N ALA A 138 -1.58 -11.68 -5.79
CA ALA A 138 -1.84 -10.32 -5.36
C ALA A 138 -1.28 -9.32 -6.39
N ASP A 139 -0.18 -9.66 -7.09
CA ASP A 139 0.52 -8.79 -8.05
C ASP A 139 -0.39 -8.40 -9.22
N VAL A 140 -1.15 -9.37 -9.76
CA VAL A 140 -2.10 -9.13 -10.85
C VAL A 140 -3.25 -8.22 -10.40
N VAL A 141 -3.70 -8.34 -9.15
CA VAL A 141 -4.89 -7.61 -8.66
C VAL A 141 -4.56 -6.20 -8.17
N LEU A 142 -3.32 -5.95 -7.75
CA LEU A 142 -2.83 -4.60 -7.46
C LEU A 142 -2.52 -3.79 -8.70
N ARG A 143 -1.97 -4.46 -9.72
CA ARG A 143 -1.62 -3.87 -11.00
C ARG A 143 -2.85 -3.34 -11.76
N ASP A 144 -3.92 -4.13 -11.87
CA ASP A 144 -5.07 -3.77 -12.74
C ASP A 144 -6.14 -2.90 -12.08
N LEU A 145 -6.18 -2.81 -10.75
CA LEU A 145 -7.42 -2.45 -10.05
C LEU A 145 -7.30 -1.31 -9.03
N VAL A 146 -6.10 -1.07 -8.52
CA VAL A 146 -5.83 0.00 -7.55
C VAL A 146 -4.86 1.01 -8.14
N LEU A 147 -3.81 0.56 -8.83
CA LEU A 147 -2.76 1.45 -9.34
C LEU A 147 -3.18 2.26 -10.58
N ASP A 148 -3.87 1.64 -11.54
CA ASP A 148 -4.37 2.33 -12.73
C ASP A 148 -5.44 3.39 -12.39
N GLU A 149 -6.35 3.11 -11.45
CA GLU A 149 -7.34 4.09 -10.99
C GLU A 149 -6.73 5.20 -10.13
N LEU A 150 -5.72 4.90 -9.31
CA LEU A 150 -4.99 5.91 -8.54
C LEU A 150 -4.21 6.88 -9.45
N ALA A 151 -3.81 6.46 -10.66
CA ALA A 151 -3.14 7.33 -11.63
C ALA A 151 -4.10 8.14 -12.51
N ALA A 152 -5.40 7.82 -12.50
CA ALA A 152 -6.41 8.42 -13.38
C ALA A 152 -7.23 9.56 -12.74
N GLY A 153 -7.14 9.81 -11.43
CA GLY A 153 -8.00 10.76 -10.70
C GLY A 153 -7.29 11.66 -9.70
#